data_AF-A0A1C5U1X2-F1
#
_entry.id   AF-A0A1C5U1X2-F1
#
_cell.length_a   1.000
_cell.length_b   1.000
_cell.length_c   1.000
_cell.angle_alpha   90.00
_cell.angle_beta   90.00
_cell.angle_gamma   90.00
#
_symmetry.space_group_name_H-M   'P 1'
#
loop_
_entity.id
_entity.type
_entity.pdbx_description
1 polymer ?
#
loop_
_entity_poly.entity_id
_entity_poly.type
_entity_poly.pdbx_seq_one_letter_code
_entity_poly.pdbx_strand_id
1 'polypeptide(L)'
;MKLSKRIALIFASLLMVLCVSVSVSAKESPTKQSFKASLKQSAVVYDGKTHKPSVVVKDLNGKTLNKKYYTVQAKKVKNAGTYTVTIKGKGKYAGYVQKLTYKIKLKKQKVSVSKSNITVRYNRNKATSQVVKVTKKTGRVTYKTNSSRIKVNKYGKITVAKGTRKGVYRITVTVRAKNYRTVKKSIRVTVK
;
A
#
# COMPACT_ATOMS: atom_id res chain seq x y z
N MET A 1 -93.71 -0.95 -20.88
CA MET A 1 -94.41 -2.17 -21.34
C MET A 1 -93.53 -3.37 -21.08
N LYS A 2 -94.06 -4.32 -20.31
CA LYS A 2 -93.53 -5.67 -20.13
C LYS A 2 -93.42 -6.36 -21.51
N LEU A 3 -92.36 -7.13 -21.75
CA LEU A 3 -92.36 -8.45 -22.40
C LEU A 3 -90.90 -8.87 -22.68
N SER A 4 -90.22 -9.56 -21.76
CA SER A 4 -90.34 -10.99 -21.48
C SER A 4 -89.97 -11.91 -22.65
N LYS A 5 -89.05 -12.84 -22.38
CA LYS A 5 -88.96 -14.25 -22.79
C LYS A 5 -87.50 -14.69 -22.54
N ARG A 6 -87.14 -15.81 -21.91
CA ARG A 6 -87.82 -17.02 -21.40
C ARG A 6 -86.79 -17.70 -20.46
N ILE A 7 -87.18 -18.08 -19.25
CA ILE A 7 -87.47 -19.48 -18.84
C ILE A 7 -86.28 -20.43 -18.96
N ALA A 8 -85.70 -20.80 -17.81
CA ALA A 8 -85.40 -22.16 -17.34
C ALA A 8 -84.66 -22.00 -15.98
N LEU A 9 -85.28 -22.25 -14.82
CA LEU A 9 -85.37 -23.56 -14.13
C LEU A 9 -84.05 -24.36 -14.22
N ILE A 10 -83.46 -24.98 -13.19
CA ILE A 10 -83.73 -25.18 -11.76
C ILE A 10 -82.46 -25.90 -11.24
N PHE A 11 -82.02 -25.54 -10.02
CA PHE A 11 -81.37 -26.38 -9.00
C PHE A 11 -80.02 -27.12 -9.21
N ALA A 12 -79.33 -27.20 -8.06
CA ALA A 12 -78.38 -28.22 -7.64
C ALA A 12 -76.94 -28.04 -8.17
N SER A 13 -76.12 -27.26 -7.45
CA SER A 13 -75.29 -27.76 -6.34
C SER A 13 -74.12 -28.64 -6.79
N LEU A 14 -72.92 -28.15 -6.49
CA LEU A 14 -71.75 -28.95 -6.14
C LEU A 14 -71.02 -29.66 -7.30
N LEU A 15 -70.24 -28.91 -8.08
CA LEU A 15 -68.97 -29.44 -8.55
C LEU A 15 -67.88 -28.37 -8.47
N MET A 16 -66.90 -28.64 -7.61
CA MET A 16 -65.69 -27.88 -7.46
C MET A 16 -65.01 -27.67 -8.82
N VAL A 17 -64.81 -26.41 -9.20
CA VAL A 17 -63.62 -26.04 -9.98
C VAL A 17 -62.75 -25.23 -9.03
N LEU A 18 -62.02 -25.96 -8.17
CA LEU A 18 -60.80 -25.45 -7.60
C LEU A 18 -59.89 -25.12 -8.79
N CYS A 19 -59.75 -23.84 -9.11
CA CYS A 19 -58.56 -23.35 -9.79
C CYS A 19 -57.38 -23.66 -8.87
N VAL A 20 -56.77 -24.83 -9.05
CA VAL A 20 -55.41 -25.08 -8.56
C VAL A 20 -54.53 -24.16 -9.37
N SER A 21 -54.29 -22.97 -8.84
CA SER A 21 -53.17 -22.15 -9.24
C SER A 21 -51.91 -22.96 -8.93
N VAL A 22 -51.42 -23.66 -9.95
CA VAL A 22 -50.05 -24.17 -9.96
C VAL A 22 -49.14 -22.95 -9.84
N SER A 23 -48.80 -22.63 -8.61
CA SER A 23 -47.64 -21.82 -8.28
C SER A 23 -46.44 -22.69 -8.64
N VAL A 24 -46.06 -22.64 -9.92
CA VAL A 24 -44.72 -23.05 -10.34
C VAL A 24 -43.77 -22.07 -9.67
N SER A 25 -43.36 -22.40 -8.44
CA SER A 25 -42.25 -21.74 -7.79
C SER A 25 -41.02 -22.09 -8.63
N ALA A 26 -40.66 -21.18 -9.54
CA ALA A 26 -39.37 -21.22 -10.20
C ALA A 26 -38.34 -21.32 -9.09
N LYS A 27 -37.62 -22.44 -9.02
CA LYS A 27 -36.53 -22.66 -8.07
C LYS A 27 -35.56 -21.50 -8.23
N GLU A 28 -35.63 -20.53 -7.33
CA GLU A 28 -34.81 -19.32 -7.37
C GLU A 28 -33.36 -19.76 -7.61
N SER A 29 -32.77 -19.28 -8.71
CA SER A 29 -31.33 -19.49 -8.93
C SER A 29 -30.63 -19.02 -7.66
N PRO A 30 -29.79 -19.83 -7.01
CA PRO A 30 -29.25 -19.48 -5.71
C PRO A 30 -28.54 -18.13 -5.80
N THR A 31 -29.08 -17.12 -5.13
CA THR A 31 -28.51 -15.78 -5.10
C THR A 31 -27.08 -15.88 -4.59
N LYS A 32 -26.12 -15.59 -5.46
CA LYS A 32 -24.69 -15.74 -5.17
C LYS A 32 -24.31 -14.84 -4.00
N GLN A 33 -24.04 -15.43 -2.84
CA GLN A 33 -23.78 -14.65 -1.63
C GLN A 33 -22.39 -14.01 -1.67
N SER A 34 -22.24 -12.85 -1.04
CA SER A 34 -20.97 -12.15 -0.88
C SER A 34 -20.59 -12.00 0.61
N PHE A 35 -19.34 -11.65 0.88
CA PHE A 35 -18.85 -11.39 2.22
C PHE A 35 -18.02 -10.10 2.25
N LYS A 36 -17.75 -9.59 3.45
CA LYS A 36 -16.83 -8.48 3.69
C LYS A 36 -15.63 -8.96 4.51
N ALA A 37 -14.46 -8.91 3.90
CA ALA A 37 -13.18 -9.16 4.53
C ALA A 37 -12.46 -7.85 4.89
N SER A 38 -11.72 -7.88 6.00
CA SER A 38 -10.83 -6.81 6.44
C SER A 38 -9.54 -7.38 7.04
N LEU A 39 -8.49 -6.56 7.12
CA LEU A 39 -7.26 -6.92 7.81
C LEU A 39 -7.33 -6.43 9.26
N LYS A 40 -6.89 -7.24 10.23
CA LYS A 40 -6.71 -6.77 11.62
C LYS A 40 -5.73 -5.60 11.69
N GLN A 41 -4.73 -5.62 10.81
CA GLN A 41 -3.81 -4.51 10.61
C GLN A 41 -3.47 -4.39 9.13
N SER A 42 -3.85 -3.28 8.51
CA SER A 42 -3.61 -3.03 7.09
C SER A 42 -2.20 -2.51 6.79
N ALA A 43 -1.51 -1.95 7.79
CA ALA A 43 -0.15 -1.47 7.63
C ALA A 43 0.71 -1.56 8.90
N VAL A 44 1.99 -1.87 8.70
CA VAL A 44 3.05 -1.85 9.73
C VAL A 44 4.22 -0.99 9.23
N VAL A 45 5.11 -0.58 10.12
CA VAL A 45 6.42 -0.01 9.73
C VAL A 45 7.43 -1.15 9.72
N TYR A 46 8.35 -1.14 8.75
CA TYR A 46 9.42 -2.13 8.69
C TYR A 46 10.17 -2.24 10.02
N ASP A 47 10.19 -3.43 10.59
CA ASP A 47 10.78 -3.76 11.90
C ASP A 47 11.89 -4.82 11.79
N GLY A 48 12.17 -5.31 10.59
CA GLY A 48 13.14 -6.38 10.36
C GLY A 48 12.61 -7.79 10.65
N LYS A 49 11.32 -7.92 10.97
CA LYS A 49 10.64 -9.21 11.16
C LYS A 49 9.78 -9.55 9.95
N THR A 50 9.41 -10.81 9.87
CA THR A 50 8.55 -11.30 8.79
C THR A 50 7.09 -11.29 9.22
N HIS A 51 6.23 -10.70 8.40
CA HIS A 51 4.80 -10.50 8.66
C HIS A 51 3.94 -11.41 7.79
N LYS A 52 2.84 -11.90 8.36
CA LYS A 52 1.76 -12.57 7.63
C LYS A 52 0.43 -11.90 8.02
N PRO A 53 -0.26 -11.21 7.10
CA PRO A 53 -1.47 -10.45 7.43
C PRO A 53 -2.60 -11.35 7.94
N SER A 54 -3.25 -10.94 9.03
CA SER A 54 -4.42 -11.61 9.59
C SER A 54 -5.70 -11.01 9.04
N VAL A 55 -6.56 -11.86 8.46
CA VAL A 55 -7.83 -11.49 7.84
C VAL A 55 -9.00 -11.82 8.79
N VAL A 56 -9.98 -10.93 8.85
CA VAL A 56 -11.30 -11.17 9.43
C VAL A 56 -12.32 -11.16 8.29
N VAL A 57 -13.19 -12.16 8.21
CA VAL A 57 -14.23 -12.26 7.18
C VAL A 57 -15.59 -12.31 7.87
N LYS A 58 -16.52 -11.48 7.41
CA LYS A 58 -17.90 -11.41 7.91
C LYS A 58 -18.87 -11.55 6.75
N ASP A 59 -20.06 -12.11 6.99
CA ASP A 59 -21.16 -12.01 6.04
C ASP A 59 -21.71 -10.57 5.98
N LEU A 60 -22.69 -10.33 5.11
CA LEU A 60 -23.32 -9.02 4.95
C LEU A 60 -24.09 -8.57 6.20
N ASN A 61 -24.52 -9.50 7.04
CA ASN A 61 -25.19 -9.24 8.30
C ASN A 61 -24.19 -8.97 9.45
N GLY A 62 -22.89 -8.98 9.17
CA GLY A 62 -21.84 -8.67 10.12
C GLY A 62 -21.37 -9.83 11.00
N LYS A 63 -21.88 -11.05 10.78
CA LYS A 63 -21.49 -12.26 11.53
C LYS A 63 -20.18 -12.82 11.00
N THR A 64 -19.28 -13.22 11.92
CA THR A 64 -17.99 -13.81 11.56
C THR A 64 -18.18 -15.10 10.77
N LEU A 65 -17.54 -15.16 9.61
CA LEU A 65 -17.63 -16.30 8.70
C LEU A 65 -16.57 -17.36 9.06
N ASN A 66 -16.97 -18.63 9.13
CA ASN A 66 -16.06 -19.75 9.36
C ASN A 66 -15.12 -19.97 8.16
N LYS A 67 -13.85 -20.31 8.42
CA LYS A 67 -12.81 -20.59 7.41
C LYS A 67 -13.22 -21.63 6.36
N LYS A 68 -14.15 -22.56 6.66
CA LYS A 68 -14.64 -23.53 5.65
C LYS A 68 -15.32 -22.87 4.44
N TYR A 69 -15.80 -21.64 4.58
CA TYR A 69 -16.49 -20.90 3.51
C TYR A 69 -15.58 -20.04 2.63
N TYR A 70 -14.26 -20.02 2.87
CA TYR A 70 -13.33 -19.24 2.06
C TYR A 70 -11.90 -19.80 2.07
N THR A 71 -11.05 -19.28 1.20
CA THR A 71 -9.59 -19.42 1.27
C THR A 71 -8.96 -18.04 1.41
N VAL A 72 -7.82 -17.96 2.11
CA VAL A 72 -7.00 -16.75 2.18
C VAL A 72 -5.64 -17.02 1.56
N GLN A 73 -5.29 -16.27 0.53
CA GLN A 73 -3.99 -16.29 -0.11
C GLN A 73 -3.22 -15.03 0.32
N ALA A 74 -2.31 -15.21 1.26
CA ALA A 74 -1.44 -14.15 1.78
C ALA A 74 -0.01 -14.66 1.89
N LYS A 75 0.92 -13.97 1.22
CA LYS A 75 2.35 -14.26 1.31
C LYS A 75 2.92 -13.78 2.63
N LYS A 76 3.90 -14.53 3.16
CA LYS A 76 4.72 -14.11 4.28
C LYS A 76 5.79 -13.14 3.77
N VAL A 77 5.85 -11.92 4.29
CA VAL A 77 6.59 -10.78 3.70
C VAL A 77 7.41 -10.04 4.75
N LYS A 78 8.62 -9.62 4.41
CA LYS A 78 9.56 -8.95 5.34
C LYS A 78 9.89 -7.51 4.94
N ASN A 79 10.04 -7.25 3.64
CA ASN A 79 10.53 -5.96 3.15
C ASN A 79 9.43 -4.92 3.07
N ALA A 80 9.81 -3.65 3.08
CA ALA A 80 8.88 -2.56 2.81
C ALA A 80 8.28 -2.72 1.40
N GLY A 81 6.97 -2.48 1.27
CA GLY A 81 6.24 -2.72 0.05
C GLY A 81 4.74 -2.77 0.26
N THR A 82 4.03 -2.94 -0.85
CA THR A 82 2.58 -3.13 -0.91
C THR A 82 2.31 -4.55 -1.39
N TYR A 83 1.45 -5.26 -0.67
CA TYR A 83 1.16 -6.67 -0.90
C TYR A 83 -0.35 -6.89 -0.99
N THR A 84 -0.75 -7.77 -1.90
CA THR A 84 -2.16 -8.14 -2.06
C THR A 84 -2.47 -9.40 -1.28
N VAL A 85 -3.56 -9.36 -0.51
CA VAL A 85 -4.18 -10.51 0.14
C VAL A 85 -5.46 -10.83 -0.62
N THR A 86 -5.59 -12.05 -1.12
CA THR A 86 -6.76 -12.47 -1.89
C THR A 86 -7.60 -13.44 -1.07
N ILE A 87 -8.90 -13.15 -0.93
CA ILE A 87 -9.87 -14.00 -0.27
C ILE A 87 -10.82 -14.52 -1.34
N LYS A 88 -10.93 -15.85 -1.48
CA LYS A 88 -11.87 -16.48 -2.43
C LYS A 88 -12.93 -17.25 -1.66
N GLY A 89 -14.20 -17.03 -1.97
CA GLY A 89 -15.32 -17.75 -1.37
C GLY A 89 -15.44 -19.19 -1.85
N LYS A 90 -16.08 -20.01 -1.02
CA LYS A 90 -16.42 -21.42 -1.25
C LYS A 90 -17.90 -21.68 -0.98
N GLY A 91 -18.43 -22.79 -1.48
CA GLY A 91 -19.83 -23.19 -1.26
C GLY A 91 -20.79 -22.10 -1.75
N LYS A 92 -21.69 -21.62 -0.88
CA LYS A 92 -22.63 -20.54 -1.19
C LYS A 92 -22.00 -19.19 -1.56
N TYR A 93 -20.70 -19.01 -1.29
CA TYR A 93 -19.90 -17.84 -1.68
C TYR A 93 -18.97 -18.13 -2.87
N ALA A 94 -19.10 -19.29 -3.52
CA ALA A 94 -18.24 -19.69 -4.63
C ALA A 94 -18.26 -18.64 -5.75
N GLY A 95 -17.08 -18.33 -6.30
CA GLY A 95 -16.91 -17.30 -7.33
C GLY A 95 -16.88 -15.86 -6.82
N TYR A 96 -17.09 -15.59 -5.53
CA TYR A 96 -16.81 -14.27 -4.95
C TYR A 96 -15.34 -14.15 -4.56
N VAL A 97 -14.70 -13.03 -4.93
CA VAL A 97 -13.29 -12.76 -4.63
C VAL A 97 -13.15 -11.33 -4.12
N GLN A 98 -12.48 -11.18 -2.98
CA GLN A 98 -12.11 -9.87 -2.44
C GLN A 98 -10.59 -9.77 -2.30
N LYS A 99 -10.04 -8.62 -2.71
CA LYS A 99 -8.62 -8.31 -2.56
C LYS A 99 -8.43 -7.21 -1.52
N LEU A 100 -7.50 -7.42 -0.60
CA LEU A 100 -7.11 -6.45 0.42
C LEU A 100 -5.66 -6.04 0.22
N THR A 101 -5.35 -4.79 0.57
CA THR A 101 -4.00 -4.25 0.49
C THR A 101 -3.35 -4.25 1.86
N TYR A 102 -2.20 -4.92 1.98
CA TYR A 102 -1.34 -4.90 3.15
C TYR A 102 -0.05 -4.13 2.85
N LYS A 103 0.36 -3.22 3.74
CA LYS A 103 1.51 -2.34 3.50
C LYS A 103 2.56 -2.42 4.62
N ILE A 104 3.79 -2.75 4.25
CA ILE A 104 4.96 -2.53 5.12
C ILE A 104 5.57 -1.19 4.72
N LYS A 105 5.40 -0.16 5.55
CA LYS A 105 5.92 1.20 5.35
C LYS A 105 7.44 1.24 5.57
N LEU A 106 8.12 2.09 4.80
CA LEU A 106 9.55 2.37 4.98
C LEU A 106 9.84 2.91 6.39
N LYS A 107 10.85 2.37 7.07
CA LYS A 107 11.30 2.86 8.37
C LYS A 107 12.06 4.19 8.22
N LYS A 108 11.86 5.12 9.16
CA LYS A 108 12.69 6.34 9.21
C LYS A 108 14.11 5.95 9.67
N GLN A 109 15.13 6.54 9.06
CA GLN A 109 16.52 6.44 9.54
C GLN A 109 17.02 7.80 10.01
N LYS A 110 17.75 7.82 11.11
CA LYS A 110 18.46 9.02 11.57
C LYS A 110 19.73 9.14 10.71
N VAL A 111 20.08 10.34 10.27
CA VAL A 111 21.33 10.59 9.53
C VAL A 111 21.92 11.90 10.04
N SER A 112 23.17 11.83 10.47
CA SER A 112 23.93 13.01 10.91
C SER A 112 25.11 13.26 9.98
N VAL A 113 25.39 14.53 9.71
CA VAL A 113 26.61 14.99 9.03
C VAL A 113 27.41 15.78 10.06
N SER A 114 28.71 15.47 10.19
CA SER A 114 29.58 16.13 11.18
C SER A 114 29.70 17.64 10.97
N LYS A 115 29.59 18.10 9.72
CA LYS A 115 29.58 19.52 9.35
C LYS A 115 28.54 19.76 8.26
N SER A 116 27.61 20.66 8.49
CA SER A 116 26.66 21.14 7.48
C SER A 116 27.20 22.34 6.69
N ASN A 117 28.26 22.98 7.20
CA ASN A 117 28.93 24.13 6.61
C ASN A 117 30.45 23.91 6.65
N ILE A 118 31.12 24.13 5.53
CA ILE A 118 32.58 24.15 5.44
C ILE A 118 33.03 25.43 4.75
N THR A 119 34.15 25.99 5.20
CA THR A 119 34.77 27.18 4.60
C THR A 119 36.18 26.82 4.18
N VAL A 120 36.53 27.18 2.95
CA VAL A 120 37.84 26.98 2.34
C VAL A 120 38.34 28.33 1.84
N ARG A 121 39.60 28.67 2.09
CA ARG A 121 40.21 29.87 1.51
C ARG A 121 40.49 29.64 0.03
N TYR A 122 40.19 30.64 -0.79
CA TYR A 122 40.56 30.68 -2.20
C TYR A 122 42.07 30.48 -2.34
N ASN A 123 42.46 29.61 -3.26
CA ASN A 123 43.86 29.35 -3.55
C ASN A 123 44.02 29.00 -5.03
N ARG A 124 44.82 29.79 -5.77
CA ARG A 124 45.07 29.58 -7.21
C ARG A 124 46.03 28.40 -7.47
N ASN A 125 46.85 28.04 -6.50
CA ASN A 125 48.00 27.15 -6.69
C ASN A 125 47.74 25.73 -6.21
N LYS A 126 46.95 25.55 -5.13
CA LYS A 126 46.67 24.23 -4.54
C LYS A 126 45.19 23.96 -4.29
N ALA A 127 44.82 22.70 -4.45
CA ALA A 127 43.51 22.21 -4.02
C ALA A 127 43.49 22.05 -2.50
N THR A 128 42.34 22.29 -1.88
CA THR A 128 42.16 22.14 -0.43
C THR A 128 41.11 21.06 -0.17
N SER A 129 41.35 20.22 0.83
CA SER A 129 40.41 19.16 1.20
C SER A 129 39.94 19.30 2.64
N GLN A 130 38.68 18.92 2.88
CA GLN A 130 38.11 18.75 4.21
C GLN A 130 37.28 17.46 4.24
N VAL A 131 37.25 16.78 5.39
CA VAL A 131 36.49 15.53 5.56
C VAL A 131 35.20 15.83 6.32
N VAL A 132 34.09 15.29 5.80
CA VAL A 132 32.80 15.27 6.50
C VAL A 132 32.34 13.83 6.68
N LYS A 133 32.27 13.40 7.94
CA LYS A 133 31.73 12.10 8.35
C LYS A 133 30.20 12.10 8.32
N VAL A 134 29.61 11.01 7.83
CA VAL A 134 28.16 10.75 7.86
C VAL A 134 27.89 9.57 8.80
N THR A 135 27.16 9.82 9.88
CA THR A 135 26.96 8.86 10.99
C THR A 135 25.48 8.57 11.24
N LYS A 136 25.20 7.60 12.13
CA LYS A 136 23.86 7.13 12.53
C LYS A 136 23.01 6.54 11.40
N LYS A 137 23.60 6.36 10.21
CA LYS A 137 22.98 5.85 8.99
C LYS A 137 22.86 4.33 8.98
N THR A 138 21.84 3.82 8.31
CA THR A 138 21.75 2.39 7.94
C THR A 138 22.15 2.16 6.47
N GLY A 139 21.90 3.15 5.61
CA GLY A 139 22.06 3.00 4.17
C GLY A 139 23.43 3.37 3.59
N ARG A 140 23.53 3.15 2.27
CA ARG A 140 24.64 3.60 1.44
C ARG A 140 24.59 5.12 1.29
N VAL A 141 25.74 5.76 1.43
CA VAL A 141 25.91 7.21 1.24
C VAL A 141 26.35 7.47 -0.20
N THR A 142 25.79 8.52 -0.79
CA THR A 142 26.18 9.07 -2.08
C THR A 142 26.25 10.59 -1.98
N TYR A 143 27.10 11.18 -2.83
CA TYR A 143 27.33 12.62 -2.86
C TYR A 143 27.06 13.13 -4.27
N LYS A 144 26.36 14.26 -4.38
CA LYS A 144 26.21 15.02 -5.63
C LYS A 144 26.62 16.46 -5.37
N THR A 145 27.60 16.93 -6.12
CA THR A 145 28.05 18.33 -6.12
C THR A 145 27.27 19.12 -7.18
N ASN A 146 27.10 20.42 -6.97
CA ASN A 146 26.63 21.34 -8.00
C ASN A 146 27.78 22.01 -8.80
N SER A 147 29.02 21.62 -8.56
CA SER A 147 30.21 22.17 -9.23
C SER A 147 31.22 21.07 -9.56
N SER A 148 31.67 21.03 -10.81
CA SER A 148 32.72 20.10 -11.27
C SER A 148 34.07 20.33 -10.59
N ARG A 149 34.30 21.55 -10.05
CA ARG A 149 35.52 21.91 -9.30
C ARG A 149 35.52 21.42 -7.85
N ILE A 150 34.43 20.81 -7.38
CA ILE A 150 34.33 20.25 -6.04
C ILE A 150 34.02 18.76 -6.15
N LYS A 151 34.98 17.91 -5.78
CA LYS A 151 34.83 16.45 -5.81
C LYS A 151 34.65 15.91 -4.40
N VAL A 152 33.91 14.81 -4.27
CA VAL A 152 33.72 14.11 -2.99
C VAL A 152 33.93 12.62 -3.20
N ASN A 153 34.83 12.01 -2.41
CA ASN A 153 35.07 10.57 -2.50
C ASN A 153 34.09 9.77 -1.61
N LYS A 154 34.19 8.43 -1.67
CA LYS A 154 33.32 7.51 -0.90
C LYS A 154 33.42 7.66 0.62
N TYR A 155 34.50 8.25 1.13
CA TYR A 155 34.75 8.48 2.55
C TYR A 155 34.33 9.89 3.02
N GLY A 156 33.76 10.71 2.13
CA GLY A 156 33.35 12.07 2.46
C GLY A 156 34.51 13.08 2.51
N LYS A 157 35.67 12.75 1.91
CA LYS A 157 36.71 13.75 1.64
C LYS A 157 36.24 14.64 0.49
N ILE A 158 35.95 15.89 0.82
CA ILE A 158 35.55 16.96 -0.08
C ILE A 158 36.83 17.67 -0.52
N THR A 159 37.06 17.77 -1.82
CA THR A 159 38.22 18.44 -2.41
C THR A 159 37.74 19.60 -3.28
N VAL A 160 38.12 20.81 -2.90
CA VAL A 160 37.93 22.03 -3.68
C VAL A 160 39.17 22.24 -4.54
N ALA A 161 39.01 22.20 -5.87
CA ALA A 161 40.12 22.38 -6.80
C ALA A 161 40.74 23.78 -6.68
N LYS A 162 42.04 23.89 -6.98
CA LYS A 162 42.73 25.18 -7.09
C LYS A 162 42.00 26.12 -8.06
N GLY A 163 41.98 27.42 -7.82
CA GLY A 163 41.32 28.41 -8.68
C GLY A 163 39.79 28.30 -8.74
N THR A 164 39.15 27.56 -7.84
CA THR A 164 37.68 27.60 -7.70
C THR A 164 37.26 29.01 -7.30
N ARG A 165 36.35 29.62 -8.07
CA ARG A 165 35.88 30.99 -7.83
C ARG A 165 35.33 31.13 -6.41
N LYS A 166 35.49 32.32 -5.84
CA LYS A 166 34.86 32.66 -4.56
C LYS A 166 33.34 32.55 -4.71
N GLY A 167 32.68 32.05 -3.67
CA GLY A 167 31.24 31.82 -3.71
C GLY A 167 30.79 30.63 -2.87
N VAL A 168 29.51 30.29 -3.03
CA VAL A 168 28.85 29.24 -2.24
C VAL A 168 28.45 28.09 -3.15
N TYR A 169 28.87 26.89 -2.78
CA TYR A 169 28.56 25.64 -3.44
C TYR A 169 27.82 24.69 -2.52
N ARG A 170 27.18 23.67 -3.09
CA ARG A 170 26.35 22.71 -2.35
C ARG A 170 26.71 21.28 -2.71
N ILE A 171 26.84 20.47 -1.67
CA ILE A 171 26.96 19.02 -1.78
C ILE A 171 25.70 18.41 -1.19
N THR A 172 24.96 17.67 -2.02
CA THR A 172 23.83 16.85 -1.58
C THR A 172 24.34 15.49 -1.13
N VAL A 173 24.20 15.19 0.16
CA VAL A 173 24.43 13.88 0.75
C VAL A 173 23.12 13.10 0.70
N THR A 174 23.10 11.96 0.01
CA THR A 174 21.92 11.09 -0.09
C THR A 174 22.22 9.74 0.54
N VAL A 175 21.38 9.32 1.50
CA VAL A 175 21.46 8.02 2.18
C VAL A 175 20.26 7.16 1.78
N ARG A 176 20.53 6.00 1.17
CA ARG A 176 19.51 5.05 0.69
C ARG A 176 19.70 3.66 1.29
N ALA A 177 18.61 3.04 1.71
CA ALA A 177 18.54 1.63 2.08
C ALA A 177 17.18 1.07 1.66
N LYS A 178 17.13 -0.22 1.29
CA LYS A 178 15.95 -0.88 0.70
C LYS A 178 14.65 -0.65 1.50
N ASN A 179 14.70 -0.81 2.82
CA ASN A 179 13.53 -0.77 3.70
C ASN A 179 13.40 0.54 4.51
N TYR A 180 14.17 1.57 4.16
CA TYR A 180 14.18 2.83 4.89
C TYR A 180 13.88 4.01 3.98
N ARG A 181 13.29 5.07 4.55
CA ARG A 181 13.08 6.32 3.82
C ARG A 181 14.44 6.89 3.42
N THR A 182 14.54 7.34 2.18
CA THR A 182 15.74 8.04 1.70
C THR A 182 15.89 9.36 2.46
N VAL A 183 17.11 9.64 2.94
CA VAL A 183 17.42 10.91 3.60
C VAL A 183 18.36 11.70 2.72
N LYS A 184 18.04 12.98 2.49
CA LYS A 184 18.92 13.95 1.83
C LYS A 184 19.33 15.02 2.84
N LYS A 185 20.61 15.38 2.85
CA LYS A 185 21.19 16.48 3.62
C LYS A 185 22.03 17.35 2.67
N SER A 186 22.14 18.63 2.98
CA SER A 186 22.97 19.56 2.22
C SER A 186 24.17 19.98 3.07
N ILE A 187 25.35 19.99 2.46
CA ILE A 187 26.55 20.63 3.00
C ILE A 187 26.81 21.87 2.16
N ARG A 188 26.93 23.03 2.81
CA ARG A 188 27.32 24.30 2.20
C ARG A 188 28.84 24.39 2.19
N VAL A 189 29.43 24.69 1.04
CA VAL A 189 30.87 24.90 0.86
C VAL A 189 31.09 26.35 0.45
N THR A 190 31.75 27.13 1.31
CA THR A 190 32.05 28.53 1.03
C THR A 190 33.52 28.68 0.66
N VAL A 191 33.80 29.24 -0.52
CA VAL A 191 35.15 29.64 -0.94
C VAL A 191 35.29 31.14 -0.74
N LYS A 192 36.20 31.57 0.14
CA LYS A 192 36.44 32.99 0.50
C LYS A 192 37.80 33.48 0.03
#